data_AF-A0A965C762-F1
#
_entry.id   AF-A0A965C762-F1
#
_cell.length_a   1.000
_cell.length_b   1.000
_cell.length_c   1.000
_cell.angle_alpha   90.00
_cell.angle_beta   90.00
_cell.angle_gamma   90.00
#
_symmetry.space_group_name_H-M   'P 1'
#
loop_
_entity.id
_entity.type
_entity.pdbx_description
1 polymer ?
#
loop_
_entity_poly.entity_id
_entity_poly.type
_entity_poly.pdbx_seq_one_letter_code
_entity_poly.pdbx_strand_id
1 'polypeptide(L)'
;CPLTADCLAGQNKTAEKFPIKEKKIDKPKRLAAIFILIRNNCVLLQKQPPHGLFGGMNIFPSSPLNQDISLDKWIDYAPVVAQWRQLQIPVKHVFTHFSLNAHIFVAKTRAYVKINHNQHWMPIDQLSSAGLPRLMHKAALEIDVLEKGMNYHEPTH
;
A
#
# COMPACT_ATOMS: atom_id res chain seq x y z
N CYS A 1 -13.27 40.90 6.79
CA CYS A 1 -14.29 39.84 6.93
C CYS A 1 -15.65 40.53 6.88
N PRO A 2 -16.58 40.18 5.97
CA PRO A 2 -17.88 40.85 5.86
C PRO A 2 -18.81 40.63 7.07
N LEU A 3 -18.51 39.65 7.93
CA LEU A 3 -19.25 39.33 9.16
C LEU A 3 -18.67 40.00 10.40
N THR A 4 -17.85 41.07 10.26
CA THR A 4 -17.20 41.71 11.42
C THR A 4 -18.18 42.24 12.46
N ALA A 5 -19.39 42.65 12.05
CA ALA A 5 -20.42 43.15 12.96
C ALA A 5 -20.93 42.07 13.93
N ASP A 6 -20.96 40.80 13.51
CA ASP A 6 -21.51 39.68 14.31
C ASP A 6 -20.44 38.69 14.79
N CYS A 7 -19.18 38.91 14.42
CA CYS A 7 -18.08 38.02 14.79
C CYS A 7 -17.55 38.36 16.20
N LEU A 8 -18.12 37.73 17.23
CA LEU A 8 -17.66 37.85 18.62
C LEU A 8 -16.14 37.60 18.78
N ALA A 9 -15.58 36.65 18.03
CA ALA A 9 -14.13 36.36 18.08
C ALA A 9 -13.29 37.44 17.39
N GLY A 10 -13.83 38.10 16.36
CA GLY A 10 -13.21 39.25 15.70
C GLY A 10 -13.27 40.51 16.57
N GLN A 11 -14.42 40.77 17.19
CA GLN A 11 -14.63 41.88 18.14
C GLN A 11 -13.67 41.75 19.33
N ASN A 12 -13.52 40.53 19.86
CA ASN A 12 -12.66 40.27 21.02
C ASN A 12 -11.18 40.02 20.66
N LYS A 13 -10.79 40.13 19.38
CA LYS A 13 -9.43 39.79 18.90
C LYS A 13 -8.95 38.40 19.34
N THR A 14 -9.88 37.46 19.50
CA THR A 14 -9.62 36.07 19.91
C THR A 14 -9.80 35.07 18.77
N ALA A 15 -10.00 35.52 17.54
CA ALA A 15 -10.17 34.66 16.36
C ALA A 15 -9.09 33.57 16.23
N GLU A 16 -7.84 33.87 16.59
CA GLU A 16 -6.72 32.91 16.55
C GLU A 16 -6.81 31.78 17.58
N LYS A 17 -7.66 31.93 18.61
CA LYS A 17 -7.90 30.91 19.64
C LYS A 17 -8.96 29.89 19.20
N PHE A 18 -9.57 30.08 18.03
CA PHE A 18 -10.62 29.23 17.50
C PHE A 18 -10.23 28.60 16.14
N PRO A 19 -10.67 27.36 15.87
CA PRO A 19 -11.28 26.42 16.82
C PRO A 19 -10.26 25.97 17.87
N ILE A 20 -10.74 25.72 19.09
CA ILE A 20 -9.92 25.09 20.14
C ILE A 20 -9.49 23.73 19.61
N LYS A 21 -8.19 23.53 19.37
CA LYS A 21 -7.66 22.26 18.86
C LYS A 21 -7.87 21.19 19.93
N GLU A 22 -8.81 20.29 19.70
CA GLU A 22 -8.98 19.09 20.53
C GLU A 22 -7.71 18.23 20.51
N LYS A 23 -7.47 17.54 21.63
CA LYS A 23 -6.33 16.64 21.79
C LYS A 23 -6.42 15.53 20.73
N LYS A 24 -5.43 15.45 19.84
CA LYS A 24 -5.37 14.44 18.76
C LYS A 24 -5.44 13.04 19.38
N ILE A 25 -6.53 12.33 19.13
CA ILE A 25 -6.64 10.89 19.43
C ILE A 25 -5.78 10.14 18.42
N ASP A 26 -4.97 9.19 18.89
CA ASP A 26 -4.15 8.35 18.02
C ASP A 26 -5.04 7.51 17.10
N LYS A 27 -4.79 7.58 15.80
CA LYS A 27 -5.56 6.81 14.80
C LYS A 27 -5.27 5.31 14.97
N PRO A 28 -6.26 4.43 14.77
CA PRO A 28 -6.04 3.00 14.69
C PRO A 28 -4.90 2.67 13.71
N LYS A 29 -3.99 1.78 14.13
CA LYS A 29 -2.91 1.26 13.29
C LYS A 29 -3.35 -0.09 12.75
N ARG A 30 -3.25 -0.28 11.45
CA ARG A 30 -3.53 -1.55 10.77
C ARG A 30 -2.27 -2.04 10.07
N LEU A 31 -2.21 -3.34 9.89
CA LEU A 31 -1.17 -4.06 9.19
C LEU A 31 -1.78 -4.81 8.00
N ALA A 32 -0.98 -5.00 6.96
CA ALA A 32 -1.28 -5.89 5.85
C ALA A 32 -0.01 -6.37 5.18
N ALA A 33 -0.09 -7.50 4.48
CA ALA A 33 0.92 -7.93 3.54
C ALA A 33 0.51 -7.56 2.11
N ILE A 34 1.48 -7.12 1.31
CA ILE A 34 1.37 -6.90 -0.13
C ILE A 34 2.33 -7.86 -0.83
N PHE A 35 1.84 -8.58 -1.83
CA PHE A 35 2.58 -9.60 -2.57
C PHE A 35 2.85 -9.14 -4.00
N ILE A 36 4.11 -8.86 -4.29
CA ILE A 36 4.58 -8.51 -5.63
C ILE A 36 5.17 -9.76 -6.27
N LEU A 37 4.41 -10.39 -7.16
CA LEU A 37 4.89 -11.51 -7.96
C LEU A 37 5.38 -10.99 -9.31
N ILE A 38 6.64 -11.25 -9.63
CA ILE A 38 7.28 -10.84 -10.89
C ILE A 38 7.46 -12.06 -11.79
N ARG A 39 7.06 -11.94 -13.05
CA ARG A 39 7.27 -12.94 -14.11
C ARG A 39 7.45 -12.24 -15.45
N ASN A 40 8.55 -12.53 -16.15
CA ASN A 40 8.85 -11.99 -17.49
C ASN A 40 8.68 -10.46 -17.59
N ASN A 41 9.23 -9.71 -16.63
CA ASN A 41 9.09 -8.24 -16.53
C ASN A 41 7.66 -7.70 -16.37
N CYS A 42 6.72 -8.58 -16.00
CA CYS A 42 5.37 -8.23 -15.61
C CYS A 42 5.15 -8.53 -14.13
N VAL A 43 4.21 -7.82 -13.52
CA VAL A 43 3.72 -8.09 -12.17
C VAL A 43 2.27 -8.52 -12.16
N LEU A 44 1.91 -9.34 -11.18
CA LEU A 44 0.53 -9.75 -10.97
C LEU A 44 -0.26 -8.65 -10.25
N LEU A 45 -1.32 -8.17 -10.89
CA LEU A 45 -2.30 -7.25 -10.29
C LEU A 45 -3.67 -7.93 -10.18
N GLN A 46 -4.49 -7.41 -9.28
CA GLN A 46 -5.90 -7.75 -9.12
C GLN A 46 -6.76 -6.49 -9.17
N LYS A 47 -7.87 -6.53 -9.91
CA LYS A 47 -8.89 -5.48 -9.94
C LYS A 47 -9.77 -5.63 -8.71
N GLN A 48 -9.89 -4.56 -7.92
CA GLN A 48 -10.82 -4.53 -6.79
C GLN A 48 -12.27 -4.42 -7.26
N PRO A 49 -13.23 -5.00 -6.50
CA PRO A 49 -14.65 -4.73 -6.69
C PRO A 49 -14.93 -3.23 -6.73
N PRO A 50 -16.02 -2.77 -7.37
CA PRO A 50 -16.29 -1.33 -7.54
C PRO A 50 -16.51 -0.57 -6.22
N HIS A 51 -16.83 -1.29 -5.13
CA HIS A 51 -17.11 -0.70 -3.83
C HIS A 51 -16.11 -1.18 -2.78
N GLY A 52 -15.85 -0.33 -1.78
CA GLY A 52 -14.94 -0.60 -0.69
C GLY A 52 -13.60 0.12 -0.83
N LEU A 53 -12.62 -0.33 -0.04
CA LEU A 53 -11.28 0.25 -0.04
C LEU A 53 -10.63 0.02 -1.42
N PHE A 54 -10.22 1.10 -2.07
CA PHE A 54 -9.67 1.09 -3.44
C PHE A 54 -10.63 0.54 -4.50
N GLY A 55 -11.94 0.77 -4.31
CA GLY A 55 -12.97 0.26 -5.21
C GLY A 55 -12.68 0.56 -6.69
N GLY A 56 -12.70 -0.48 -7.52
CA GLY A 56 -12.45 -0.39 -8.96
C GLY A 56 -10.99 -0.11 -9.35
N MET A 57 -10.05 -0.06 -8.41
CA MET A 57 -8.63 0.17 -8.71
C MET A 57 -7.88 -1.14 -8.91
N ASN A 58 -6.72 -1.08 -9.56
CA ASN A 58 -5.79 -2.20 -9.57
C ASN A 58 -4.95 -2.16 -8.29
N ILE A 59 -4.73 -3.33 -7.70
CA ILE A 59 -3.84 -3.48 -6.55
C ILE A 59 -2.99 -4.74 -6.73
N PHE A 60 -1.85 -4.80 -6.04
CA PHE A 60 -1.16 -6.07 -5.85
C PHE A 60 -2.01 -7.00 -4.96
N PRO A 61 -1.93 -8.34 -5.13
CA PRO A 61 -2.48 -9.28 -4.16
C PRO A 61 -2.04 -8.93 -2.73
N SER A 62 -2.96 -8.99 -1.77
CA SER A 62 -2.71 -8.54 -0.41
C SER A 62 -3.55 -9.29 0.61
N SER A 63 -3.08 -9.37 1.86
CA SER A 63 -3.90 -9.86 2.96
C SER A 63 -5.03 -8.88 3.30
N PRO A 64 -6.08 -9.31 4.03
CA PRO A 64 -6.99 -8.40 4.71
C PRO A 64 -6.25 -7.42 5.64
N LEU A 65 -6.85 -6.24 5.87
CA LEU A 65 -6.37 -5.31 6.89
C LEU A 65 -6.66 -5.90 8.27
N ASN A 66 -5.63 -6.07 9.08
CA ASN A 66 -5.79 -6.58 10.45
C ASN A 66 -4.98 -5.75 11.46
N GLN A 67 -5.30 -5.85 12.74
CA GLN A 67 -4.52 -5.27 13.83
C GLN A 67 -3.58 -6.30 14.44
N ASP A 68 -3.97 -7.58 14.46
CA ASP A 68 -3.29 -8.64 15.22
C ASP A 68 -3.10 -9.92 14.39
N ILE A 69 -2.41 -9.83 13.24
CA ILE A 69 -1.88 -11.02 12.56
C ILE A 69 -0.36 -11.06 12.77
N SER A 70 0.13 -12.21 13.20
CA SER A 70 1.55 -12.49 13.31
C SER A 70 2.19 -12.60 11.92
N LEU A 71 3.42 -12.11 11.78
CA LEU A 71 4.14 -11.97 10.51
C LEU A 71 4.21 -13.29 9.71
N ASP A 72 4.35 -14.41 10.43
CA ASP A 72 4.44 -15.78 9.91
C ASP A 72 3.17 -16.24 9.18
N LYS A 73 1.99 -15.73 9.57
CA LYS A 73 0.71 -16.09 8.93
C LYS A 73 0.41 -15.30 7.66
N TRP A 74 1.20 -14.28 7.35
CA TRP A 74 0.95 -13.52 6.13
C TRP A 74 1.21 -14.34 4.88
N ILE A 75 2.16 -15.26 4.93
CA ILE A 75 2.51 -16.09 3.76
C ILE A 75 1.33 -16.92 3.25
N ASP A 76 0.37 -17.24 4.12
CA ASP A 76 -0.85 -17.98 3.78
C ASP A 76 -1.77 -17.18 2.82
N TYR A 77 -1.59 -15.86 2.75
CA TYR A 77 -2.30 -14.98 1.81
C TYR A 77 -1.55 -14.78 0.48
N ALA A 78 -0.37 -15.39 0.31
CA ALA A 78 0.34 -15.29 -0.94
C ALA A 78 -0.48 -15.90 -2.09
N PRO A 79 -0.52 -15.25 -3.27
CA PRO A 79 -1.36 -15.71 -4.38
C PRO A 79 -0.89 -17.04 -4.98
N VAL A 80 0.36 -17.43 -4.73
CA VAL A 80 0.98 -18.65 -5.24
C VAL A 80 2.05 -19.17 -4.29
N VAL A 81 2.35 -20.47 -4.40
CA VAL A 81 3.56 -21.05 -3.84
C VAL A 81 4.78 -20.54 -4.62
N ALA A 82 5.63 -19.76 -3.95
CA ALA A 82 6.88 -19.25 -4.50
C ALA A 82 7.88 -18.97 -3.37
N GLN A 83 9.13 -18.69 -3.73
CA GLN A 83 10.14 -18.24 -2.78
C GLN A 83 9.95 -16.75 -2.49
N TRP A 84 9.06 -16.46 -1.56
CA TRP A 84 8.77 -15.09 -1.13
C TRP A 84 9.83 -14.57 -0.19
N ARG A 85 10.29 -13.35 -0.45
CA ARG A 85 11.17 -12.61 0.44
C ARG A 85 10.46 -11.37 0.96
N GLN A 86 10.40 -11.22 2.27
CA GLN A 86 9.89 -10.00 2.89
C GLN A 86 10.94 -8.88 2.82
N LEU A 87 10.51 -7.66 2.49
CA LEU A 87 11.33 -6.47 2.62
C LEU A 87 11.38 -6.01 4.07
N GLN A 88 12.53 -5.46 4.47
CA GLN A 88 12.77 -5.05 5.86
C GLN A 88 11.89 -3.88 6.29
N ILE A 89 11.68 -2.92 5.39
CA ILE A 89 10.96 -1.68 5.70
C ILE A 89 9.54 -1.76 5.15
N PRO A 90 8.51 -1.66 5.99
CA PRO A 90 7.13 -1.61 5.53
C PRO A 90 6.78 -0.24 4.92
N VAL A 91 5.90 -0.26 3.93
CA VAL A 91 5.35 0.95 3.32
C VAL A 91 4.26 1.53 4.22
N LYS A 92 4.43 2.78 4.65
CA LYS A 92 3.44 3.49 5.48
C LYS A 92 2.50 4.36 4.66
N HIS A 93 1.21 4.31 4.99
CA HIS A 93 0.19 5.19 4.44
C HIS A 93 -0.83 5.60 5.51
N VAL A 94 -1.25 6.86 5.48
CA VAL A 94 -2.25 7.41 6.43
C VAL A 94 -3.52 7.72 5.67
N PHE A 95 -4.59 7.01 6.01
CA PHE A 95 -5.95 7.30 5.57
C PHE A 95 -6.62 8.28 6.55
N THR A 96 -7.79 8.78 6.18
CA THR A 96 -8.59 9.66 7.05
C THR A 96 -8.87 9.00 8.40
N HIS A 97 -9.27 7.72 8.40
CA HIS A 97 -9.72 7.01 9.61
C HIS A 97 -8.67 6.13 10.29
N PHE A 98 -7.59 5.75 9.61
CA PHE A 98 -6.57 4.85 10.16
C PHE A 98 -5.21 5.06 9.51
N SER A 99 -4.16 4.49 10.09
CA SER A 99 -2.84 4.36 9.46
C SER A 99 -2.55 2.90 9.14
N LEU A 100 -1.83 2.66 8.05
CA LEU A 100 -1.48 1.34 7.56
C LEU A 100 0.04 1.22 7.43
N ASN A 101 0.58 0.15 7.99
CA ASN A 101 1.91 -0.35 7.66
C ASN A 101 1.75 -1.60 6.79
N ALA A 102 2.13 -1.51 5.52
CA ALA A 102 2.07 -2.62 4.59
C ALA A 102 3.44 -3.28 4.45
N HIS A 103 3.54 -4.56 4.81
CA HIS A 103 4.74 -5.36 4.65
C HIS A 103 4.78 -5.93 3.24
N ILE A 104 5.92 -5.75 2.57
CA ILE A 104 6.06 -6.11 1.16
C ILE A 104 6.76 -7.46 1.07
N PHE A 105 6.14 -8.39 0.36
CA PHE A 105 6.70 -9.68 0.00
C PHE A 105 6.91 -9.70 -1.51
N VAL A 106 8.08 -10.12 -1.95
CA VAL A 106 8.42 -10.20 -3.37
C VAL A 106 8.90 -11.58 -3.73
N ALA A 107 8.43 -12.09 -4.87
CA ALA A 107 8.91 -13.32 -5.47
C ALA A 107 9.08 -13.13 -6.98
N LYS A 108 10.08 -13.82 -7.54
CA LYS A 108 10.24 -13.97 -8.99
C LYS A 108 9.92 -15.41 -9.36
N THR A 109 9.19 -15.61 -10.45
CA THR A 109 8.91 -16.95 -10.98
C THR A 109 9.01 -16.98 -12.49
N ARG A 110 9.46 -18.12 -13.01
CA ARG A 110 9.39 -18.47 -14.44
C ARG A 110 8.26 -19.46 -14.73
N ALA A 111 7.75 -20.11 -13.69
CA ALA A 111 6.70 -21.12 -13.82
C ALA A 111 5.39 -20.50 -14.30
N TYR A 112 4.57 -21.32 -14.96
CA TYR A 112 3.20 -20.94 -15.23
C TYR A 112 2.43 -20.76 -13.92
N VAL A 113 1.69 -19.67 -13.82
CA VAL A 113 0.84 -19.34 -12.68
C VAL A 113 -0.58 -19.21 -13.18
N LYS A 114 -1.47 -20.04 -12.66
CA LYS A 114 -2.91 -19.88 -12.86
C LYS A 114 -3.38 -18.69 -12.05
N ILE A 115 -4.00 -17.71 -12.72
CA ILE A 115 -4.53 -16.48 -12.10
C ILE A 115 -6.05 -16.52 -12.06
N ASN A 116 -6.64 -15.77 -11.12
CA ASN A 116 -8.09 -15.61 -11.01
C ASN A 116 -8.64 -14.67 -12.09
N HIS A 117 -9.96 -14.71 -12.31
CA HIS A 117 -10.63 -13.90 -13.36
C HIS A 117 -10.46 -12.38 -13.18
N ASN A 118 -10.26 -11.91 -11.94
CA ASN A 118 -10.03 -10.49 -11.63
C ASN A 118 -8.54 -10.12 -11.62
N GLN A 119 -7.65 -11.06 -11.95
CA GLN A 119 -6.21 -10.87 -11.97
C GLN A 119 -5.69 -10.77 -13.39
N HIS A 120 -4.60 -10.03 -13.57
CA HIS A 120 -3.90 -9.90 -14.83
C HIS A 120 -2.43 -9.58 -14.61
N TRP A 121 -1.61 -9.90 -15.61
CA TRP A 121 -0.21 -9.50 -15.66
C TRP A 121 -0.10 -8.10 -16.27
N MET A 122 0.60 -7.21 -15.58
CA MET A 122 0.87 -5.84 -16.03
C MET A 122 2.38 -5.66 -16.24
N PRO A 123 2.84 -5.19 -17.40
CA PRO A 123 4.23 -4.80 -17.60
C PRO A 123 4.69 -3.79 -16.55
N ILE A 124 5.89 -3.97 -16.00
CA ILE A 124 6.40 -3.09 -14.92
C ILE A 124 6.49 -1.63 -15.38
N ASP A 125 6.90 -1.40 -16.63
CA ASP A 125 7.00 -0.08 -17.26
C ASP A 125 5.64 0.62 -17.46
N GLN A 126 4.53 -0.12 -17.37
CA GLN A 126 3.16 0.39 -17.48
C GLN A 126 2.48 0.57 -16.12
N LEU A 127 3.16 0.31 -15.00
CA LEU A 127 2.55 0.45 -13.67
C LEU A 127 2.12 1.89 -13.33
N SER A 128 2.73 2.89 -13.95
CA SER A 128 2.37 4.30 -13.77
C SER A 128 0.95 4.61 -14.28
N SER A 129 0.47 3.91 -15.30
CA SER A 129 -0.86 4.08 -15.90
C SER A 129 -1.87 3.02 -15.43
N ALA A 130 -1.46 2.08 -14.58
CA ALA A 130 -2.30 0.96 -14.14
C ALA A 130 -3.46 1.35 -13.21
N GLY A 131 -3.60 2.63 -12.83
CA GLY A 131 -4.66 3.08 -11.93
C GLY A 131 -4.50 2.53 -10.51
N LEU A 132 -3.26 2.52 -10.01
CA LEU A 132 -2.93 2.07 -8.67
C LEU A 132 -3.27 3.16 -7.62
N PRO A 133 -3.74 2.79 -6.42
CA PRO A 133 -3.80 3.75 -5.32
C PRO A 133 -2.39 4.11 -4.84
N ARG A 134 -2.26 5.28 -4.17
CA ARG A 134 -0.96 5.80 -3.71
C ARG A 134 -0.15 4.82 -2.86
N LEU A 135 -0.81 4.00 -2.04
CA LEU A 135 -0.15 2.93 -1.27
C LEU A 135 0.54 1.92 -2.19
N MET A 136 -0.14 1.47 -3.24
CA MET A 136 0.37 0.48 -4.18
C MET A 136 1.45 1.08 -5.09
N HIS A 137 1.34 2.36 -5.47
CA HIS A 137 2.44 3.06 -6.13
C HIS A 137 3.72 3.07 -5.29
N LYS A 138 3.62 3.33 -3.98
CA LYS A 138 4.79 3.26 -3.09
C LYS A 138 5.38 1.86 -3.05
N ALA A 139 4.54 0.81 -2.98
CA ALA A 139 5.02 -0.57 -3.02
C ALA A 139 5.70 -0.91 -4.36
N ALA A 140 5.20 -0.39 -5.49
CA ALA A 140 5.80 -0.61 -6.80
C ALA A 140 7.21 0.00 -6.92
N LEU A 141 7.49 1.13 -6.25
CA LEU A 141 8.84 1.72 -6.24
C LEU A 141 9.89 0.80 -5.60
N GLU A 142 9.47 -0.12 -4.73
CA GLU A 142 10.38 -1.10 -4.14
C GLU A 142 10.87 -2.11 -5.19
N ILE A 143 10.12 -2.35 -6.28
CA ILE A 143 10.54 -3.25 -7.37
C ILE A 143 11.85 -2.77 -7.99
N ASP A 144 11.97 -1.48 -8.28
CA ASP A 144 13.17 -0.88 -8.88
C ASP A 144 14.39 -1.02 -7.97
N VAL A 145 14.18 -0.89 -6.65
CA VAL A 145 15.23 -1.09 -5.64
C VAL A 145 15.69 -2.56 -5.66
N LEU A 146 14.77 -3.50 -5.86
CA LEU A 146 15.10 -4.92 -5.93
C LEU A 146 15.80 -5.31 -7.22
N GLU A 147 15.36 -4.81 -8.37
CA GLU A 147 16.08 -5.06 -9.64
C GLU A 147 17.51 -4.50 -9.60
N LYS A 148 17.74 -3.37 -8.89
CA LYS A 148 19.07 -2.79 -8.72
C LYS A 148 19.90 -3.49 -7.63
N GLY A 149 19.27 -3.91 -6.53
CA GLY A 149 19.94 -4.56 -5.39
C GLY A 149 20.21 -6.06 -5.57
N MET A 150 19.44 -6.76 -6.43
CA MET A 150 19.70 -8.15 -6.78
C MET A 150 20.96 -8.34 -7.64
N ASN A 151 21.51 -7.28 -8.23
CA ASN A 151 22.78 -7.32 -8.96
C ASN A 151 24.02 -7.29 -8.04
N TYR A 152 23.86 -7.30 -6.71
CA TYR A 152 24.97 -7.20 -5.76
C TYR A 152 25.26 -8.44 -4.91
N HIS A 153 24.57 -9.57 -5.13
CA HIS A 153 24.90 -10.83 -4.45
C HIS A 153 24.82 -12.01 -5.43
N GLU A 154 25.82 -12.13 -6.31
CA GLU A 154 26.39 -13.44 -6.59
C GLU A 154 27.44 -13.71 -5.51
N PRO A 155 27.22 -14.64 -4.57
CA PRO A 155 28.34 -15.26 -3.89
C PRO A 155 29.02 -16.14 -4.94
N THR A 156 30.18 -15.70 -5.41
CA THR A 156 31.17 -16.58 -6.02
C THR A 156 31.43 -17.72 -5.06
N HIS A 157 31.01 -18.93 -5.43
CA HIS A 157 31.59 -20.17 -4.92
C HIS A 157 32.04 -21.02 -6.09
#